data_AF-A0A067P7G0-F1
#
_entry.id   AF-A0A067P7G0-F1
#
_cell.length_a   1.000
_cell.length_b   1.000
_cell.length_c   1.000
_cell.angle_alpha   90.00
_cell.angle_beta   90.00
_cell.angle_gamma   90.00
#
_symmetry.space_group_name_H-M   'P 1'
#
loop_
_entity.id
_entity.type
_entity.pdbx_description
1 polymer ?
#
loop_
_entity_poly.entity_id
_entity_poly.type
_entity_poly.pdbx_seq_one_letter_code
_entity_poly.pdbx_strand_id
1 'polypeptide(L)'
;AGLNVKWVQKMAAERDPAICADFAHRIGEYPADYLVAIDKVSKDDCKYARLWGQSPIGQHCKVHAPFVQKCRFSMVAAMALSEGINALSVVEIMIS
;
A
#
# COMPACT_ATOMS: atom_id res chain seq x y z
N ALA A 1 6.82 2.22 8.29
CA ALA A 1 7.97 2.85 7.63
C ALA A 1 7.85 2.70 6.12
N GLY A 2 7.73 3.81 5.39
CA GLY A 2 7.69 3.83 3.92
C GLY A 2 9.09 3.67 3.31
N LEU A 3 9.20 2.96 2.20
CA LEU A 3 10.44 2.80 1.45
C LEU A 3 10.91 4.17 0.94
N ASN A 4 12.15 4.54 1.26
CA ASN A 4 12.79 5.75 0.74
C ASN A 4 12.96 5.61 -0.79
N VAL A 5 12.74 6.69 -1.56
CA VAL A 5 12.93 6.73 -3.02
C VAL A 5 14.30 6.17 -3.43
N LYS A 6 15.37 6.43 -2.67
CA LYS A 6 16.71 5.87 -2.93
C LYS A 6 16.76 4.35 -2.80
N TRP A 7 15.99 3.78 -1.87
CA TRP A 7 15.86 2.33 -1.69
C TRP A 7 15.09 1.70 -2.85
N VAL A 8 14.01 2.34 -3.30
CA VAL A 8 13.25 1.90 -4.49
C VAL A 8 14.13 1.96 -5.73
N GLN A 9 14.88 3.04 -5.92
CA GLN A 9 15.82 3.17 -7.03
C GLN A 9 16.96 2.15 -6.97
N LYS A 10 17.48 1.85 -5.77
CA LYS A 10 18.49 0.82 -5.57
C LYS A 10 17.96 -0.58 -5.90
N MET A 11 16.76 -0.95 -5.40
CA MET A 11 16.13 -2.22 -5.75
C MET A 11 15.81 -2.32 -7.25
N ALA A 12 15.43 -1.21 -7.89
CA ALA A 12 15.24 -1.16 -9.33
C ALA A 12 16.57 -1.31 -10.09
N ALA A 13 17.69 -0.79 -9.56
CA ALA A 13 19.03 -0.99 -10.12
C ALA A 13 19.57 -2.41 -9.89
N GLU A 14 19.13 -3.10 -8.83
CA GLU A 14 19.43 -4.51 -8.55
C GLU A 14 18.61 -5.48 -9.43
N ARG A 15 17.67 -4.98 -10.25
CA ARG A 15 16.94 -5.82 -11.20
C ARG A 15 17.83 -6.23 -12.36
N ASP A 16 17.94 -7.54 -12.56
CA ASP A 16 18.57 -8.12 -13.75
C ASP A 16 17.73 -7.79 -15.00
N PRO A 17 18.28 -7.05 -15.98
CA PRO A 17 17.57 -6.70 -17.21
C PRO A 17 17.15 -7.93 -18.02
N ALA A 18 17.93 -9.02 -17.99
CA ALA A 18 17.61 -10.24 -18.73
C ALA A 18 16.37 -10.93 -18.15
N ILE A 19 16.28 -11.01 -16.82
CA ILE A 19 15.11 -11.56 -16.13
C ILE A 19 13.87 -10.69 -16.40
N CYS A 20 14.02 -9.36 -16.41
CA CYS A 20 12.91 -8.46 -16.73
C CYS A 20 12.41 -8.64 -18.17
N ALA A 21 13.33 -8.77 -19.14
CA ALA A 21 12.99 -8.97 -20.54
C ALA A 21 12.32 -10.34 -20.77
N ASP A 22 12.83 -11.40 -20.17
CA ASP A 22 12.25 -12.75 -20.23
C ASP A 22 10.84 -12.78 -19.61
N PHE A 23 10.65 -12.14 -18.46
CA PHE A 23 9.32 -11.99 -17.86
C PHE A 23 8.34 -11.24 -18.78
N ALA A 24 8.76 -10.09 -19.33
CA ALA A 24 7.92 -9.28 -20.23
C ALA A 24 7.56 -10.04 -21.52
N HIS A 25 8.50 -10.83 -22.05
CA HIS A 25 8.26 -11.67 -23.23
C HIS A 25 7.20 -12.74 -22.92
N ARG A 26 7.37 -13.51 -21.84
CA ARG A 26 6.46 -14.60 -21.47
C ARG A 26 5.07 -14.10 -21.10
N ILE A 27 4.97 -12.99 -20.38
CA ILE A 27 3.66 -12.45 -19.99
C ILE A 27 2.90 -11.87 -21.20
N GLY A 28 3.61 -11.39 -22.22
CA GLY A 28 3.02 -10.87 -23.46
C GLY A 28 2.39 -11.94 -24.36
N GLU A 29 2.64 -13.23 -24.11
CA GLU A 29 1.99 -14.33 -24.83
C GLU A 29 0.50 -14.48 -24.43
N TYR A 30 0.12 -13.92 -23.28
CA TYR A 30 -1.24 -14.00 -22.76
C TYR A 30 -2.02 -12.72 -23.13
N PRO A 31 -3.28 -12.84 -23.60
CA PRO A 31 -4.14 -11.67 -23.76
C PRO A 31 -4.36 -10.98 -22.41
N ALA A 32 -4.42 -9.65 -22.41
CA ALA A 32 -4.47 -8.87 -21.18
C ALA A 32 -5.69 -9.20 -20.28
N ASP A 33 -6.79 -9.63 -20.88
CA ASP A 33 -8.02 -10.01 -20.16
C ASP A 33 -7.86 -11.27 -19.28
N TYR A 34 -6.82 -12.07 -19.53
CA TYR A 34 -6.51 -13.27 -18.75
C TYR A 34 -5.58 -12.96 -17.55
N LEU A 35 -5.06 -11.74 -17.47
CA LEU A 35 -4.09 -11.35 -16.47
C LEU A 35 -4.78 -10.67 -15.28
N VAL A 36 -4.41 -11.10 -14.08
CA VAL A 36 -4.83 -10.47 -12.82
C VAL A 36 -3.59 -9.95 -12.10
N ALA A 37 -3.52 -8.64 -11.92
CA ALA A 37 -2.48 -7.99 -11.14
C ALA A 37 -2.83 -8.07 -9.65
N ILE A 38 -1.91 -8.59 -8.84
CA ILE A 38 -2.07 -8.65 -7.39
C ILE A 38 -0.95 -7.80 -6.77
N ASP A 39 -1.34 -6.82 -5.95
CA ASP A 39 -0.38 -5.99 -5.21
C ASP A 39 -0.77 -5.85 -3.73
N LYS A 40 0.25 -5.68 -2.90
CA LYS A 40 0.10 -5.44 -1.47
C LYS A 40 0.55 -4.04 -1.12
N VAL A 41 -0.37 -3.21 -0.65
CA VAL A 41 -0.07 -1.90 -0.10
C VAL A 41 -0.14 -1.95 1.43
N SER A 42 0.95 -1.57 2.08
CA SER A 42 0.98 -1.35 3.53
C SER A 42 0.72 0.12 3.83
N LYS A 43 -0.38 0.42 4.53
CA LYS A 43 -0.63 1.75 5.07
C LYS A 43 -0.12 1.80 6.50
N ASP A 44 0.91 2.61 6.69
CA ASP A 44 1.39 2.99 8.00
C ASP A 44 0.65 4.27 8.41
N ASP A 45 -0.37 4.16 9.27
CA ASP A 45 -1.03 5.33 9.83
C ASP A 45 -0.21 5.92 10.99
N CYS A 46 0.98 6.40 10.64
CA CYS A 46 1.72 7.33 11.48
C CYS A 46 1.02 8.69 11.43
N LYS A 47 -0.01 8.84 12.29
CA LYS A 47 -0.52 10.12 12.84
C LYS A 47 -0.43 11.35 11.91
N TYR A 48 -1.46 11.57 11.09
CA TYR A 48 -1.86 12.93 10.69
C TYR A 48 -3.16 13.40 11.37
N ALA A 49 -3.67 12.66 12.35
CA ALA A 49 -4.63 13.23 13.28
C ALA A 49 -3.89 14.33 14.08
N ARG A 50 -4.04 15.59 13.67
CA ARG A 50 -3.62 16.75 14.45
C ARG A 50 -4.38 16.70 15.77
N LEU A 51 -3.75 16.16 16.81
CA LEU A 51 -4.24 16.14 18.19
C LEU A 51 -4.32 17.55 18.83
N TRP A 52 -4.10 18.60 18.04
CA TRP A 52 -4.02 19.98 18.48
C TRP A 52 -5.01 20.82 17.67
N GLY A 53 -6.27 20.74 18.05
CA GLY A 53 -7.28 21.76 17.77
C GLY A 53 -7.75 22.33 19.10
N GLN A 54 -7.53 23.62 19.35
CA GLN A 54 -8.18 24.30 20.45
C GLN A 54 -9.65 24.52 20.07
N SER A 55 -10.56 24.14 20.97
CA SER A 55 -11.94 24.63 20.90
C SER A 55 -11.94 26.16 20.92
N PRO A 56 -12.88 26.85 20.25
CA PRO A 56 -13.04 28.31 20.36
C PRO A 56 -13.17 28.82 21.80
N ILE A 57 -13.47 27.93 22.76
CA ILE A 57 -13.69 28.23 24.19
C ILE A 57 -12.48 27.79 25.06
N GLY A 58 -11.33 27.43 24.46
CA GLY A 58 -10.09 27.16 25.20
C GLY A 58 -10.06 25.83 25.97
N GLN A 59 -10.98 24.90 25.68
CA GLN A 59 -10.96 23.55 26.27
C GLN A 59 -10.26 22.53 25.36
N HIS A 60 -9.56 21.57 25.97
CA HIS A 60 -8.99 20.41 25.27
C HIS A 60 -10.11 19.56 24.66
N CYS A 61 -10.19 19.53 23.32
CA CYS A 61 -11.12 18.66 22.62
C CYS A 61 -10.52 17.25 22.53
N LYS A 62 -11.09 16.27 23.25
CA LYS A 62 -10.77 14.85 23.04
C LYS A 62 -11.35 14.43 21.69
N VAL A 63 -10.51 14.37 20.67
CA VAL A 63 -10.90 13.77 19.39
C VAL A 63 -10.93 12.26 19.56
N HIS A 64 -12.10 11.66 19.41
CA HIS A 64 -12.23 10.20 19.31
C HIS A 64 -11.71 9.78 17.92
N ALA A 65 -10.42 9.47 17.85
CA ALA A 65 -9.83 8.90 16.64
C ALA A 65 -10.15 7.40 16.60
N PRO A 66 -10.89 6.88 15.60
CA PRO A 66 -11.21 5.46 15.49
C PRO A 66 -9.98 4.56 15.28
N PHE A 67 -8.81 5.13 14.99
CA PHE A 67 -7.57 4.40 14.70
C PHE A 67 -6.47 4.76 15.70
N VAL A 68 -6.03 3.74 16.46
CA VAL A 68 -5.04 3.88 17.53
C VAL A 68 -3.62 3.81 16.95
N GLN A 69 -2.74 4.69 17.44
CA GLN A 69 -1.32 4.70 17.11
C GLN A 69 -0.70 3.31 17.35
N LYS A 70 0.07 2.80 16.37
CA LYS A 70 0.81 1.50 16.35
C LYS A 70 0.16 0.33 15.61
N CYS A 71 -1.03 0.47 15.04
CA CYS A 71 -1.60 -0.57 14.16
C CYS A 71 -1.11 -0.36 12.72
N ARG A 72 -0.63 -1.43 12.07
CA ARG A 72 -0.24 -1.40 10.66
C ARG A 72 -1.26 -2.20 9.87
N PHE A 73 -1.93 -1.59 8.89
CA PHE A 73 -2.80 -2.34 8.00
C PHE A 73 -2.06 -2.65 6.71
N SER A 74 -2.25 -3.87 6.20
CA SER A 74 -1.87 -4.20 4.85
C SER A 74 -3.11 -4.59 4.06
N MET A 75 -3.22 -4.01 2.88
CA MET A 75 -4.28 -4.29 1.93
C MET A 75 -3.67 -5.05 0.76
N VAL A 76 -4.26 -6.19 0.41
CA VAL A 76 -3.95 -6.94 -0.81
C VAL A 76 -5.13 -6.75 -1.75
N ALA A 77 -4.85 -6.24 -2.94
CA ALA A 77 -5.84 -6.04 -3.98
C ALA A 77 -5.48 -6.87 -5.21
N ALA A 78 -6.48 -7.52 -5.79
CA ALA A 78 -6.40 -8.11 -7.12
C ALA A 78 -7.17 -7.21 -8.10
N MET A 79 -6.65 -7.07 -9.31
CA MET A 79 -7.24 -6.25 -10.37
C MET A 79 -7.13 -6.96 -11.71
N ALA A 80 -8.26 -7.08 -12.41
CA ALA A 80 -8.34 -7.52 -13.80
C ALA A 80 -8.61 -6.30 -14.70
N LEU A 81 -8.19 -6.38 -15.97
CA LEU A 81 -8.37 -5.28 -16.92
C LEU A 81 -9.85 -4.99 -17.23
N SER A 82 -10.66 -6.04 -17.35
CA SER A 82 -12.07 -5.97 -17.72
C SER A 82 -13.00 -5.54 -16.57
N GLU A 83 -12.68 -5.95 -15.34
CA GLU A 83 -13.58 -5.82 -14.17
C GLU A 83 -13.09 -4.77 -13.15
N GLY A 84 -11.83 -4.33 -13.24
CA GLY A 84 -11.20 -3.52 -12.21
C GLY A 84 -10.86 -4.36 -10.97
N ILE A 85 -11.03 -3.79 -9.77
CA ILE A 85 -10.68 -4.49 -8.52
C ILE A 85 -11.69 -5.60 -8.27
N ASN A 86 -11.25 -6.85 -8.45
CA ASN A 86 -12.09 -8.03 -8.33
C ASN A 86 -12.00 -8.71 -6.95
N ALA A 87 -10.91 -8.48 -6.20
CA ALA A 87 -10.81 -8.91 -4.81
C ALA A 87 -10.01 -7.91 -3.95
N LEU A 88 -10.44 -7.73 -2.71
CA LEU A 88 -9.78 -6.88 -1.73
C LEU A 88 -9.78 -7.56 -0.36
N SER A 89 -8.61 -7.65 0.27
CA SER A 89 -8.44 -8.11 1.64
C SER A 89 -7.62 -7.11 2.45
N VAL A 90 -8.09 -6.77 3.64
CA VAL A 90 -7.39 -5.89 4.59
C VAL A 90 -7.05 -6.70 5.81
N VAL A 91 -5.76 -6.79 6.12
CA VAL A 91 -5.22 -7.53 7.25
C VAL A 91 -4.55 -6.55 8.20
N GLU A 92 -4.97 -6.58 9.46
CA GLU A 92 -4.26 -5.91 10.54
C GLU A 92 -2.98 -6.69 10.87
N ILE A 93 -1.86 -6.01 10.81
CA ILE A 93 -0.56 -6.52 11.21
C ILE A 93 -0.25 -5.91 12.57
N MET A 94 -0.43 -6.72 13.60
CA MET A 94 0.02 -6.40 14.94
C MET A 94 1.55 -6.45 14.97
N ILE A 95 2.19 -5.33 15.29
CA ILE A 95 3.65 -5.26 15.45
C ILE A 95 3.95 -5.73 16.88
N SER A 96 4.59 -6.90 17.04
CA SER A 96 5.05 -7.43 18.34
C SER A 96 6.23 -6.62 18.89
#